data_AF-A0A7Z9YWG0-F1
#
_entry.id   AF-A0A7Z9YWG0-F1
#
_cell.length_a   1.000
_cell.length_b   1.000
_cell.length_c   1.000
_cell.angle_alpha   90.00
_cell.angle_beta   90.00
_cell.angle_gamma   90.00
#
_symmetry.space_group_name_H-M   'P 1'
#
loop_
_entity.id
_entity.type
_entity.pdbx_description
1 polymer ?
#
loop_
_entity_poly.entity_id
_entity_poly.type
_entity_poly.pdbx_seq_one_letter_code
_entity_poly.pdbx_strand_id
1 'polypeptide(L)'
;MSNVRLPIAVCAAVAEVLNGSHDSLNALFEAAGAPGPPPDLAHHSKWKTWLQRVGNDPEVNSLEVLGNIIEEFMDLPPLPSSNSFDNILGIETPDPVEEYNKKKERLVNILEEHGFRYFRGGRLIRIGQPEPIDIEPIRGEQDEGSKPSSLEGLLRIIIRGLPRAMQPLIHRRKGSQSLCFTSEYDIQDLLHALLRPWISDIRPEEFCPSYAGSNTRMDFLLPAHNLVIETKRVRDKRHASKVGDELIIDIEHYSKHQSVDHLWCVIYDPELYITNPKGMVNDLEGMRSTPEGNVDVKVIIVGANA
;
A
#
# COMPACT_ATOMS: atom_id res chain seq x y z
N MET A 1 11.06 18.50 -5.00
CA MET A 1 10.06 17.70 -4.26
C MET A 1 9.16 18.68 -3.52
N SER A 2 7.86 18.41 -3.31
CA SER A 2 7.01 19.34 -2.55
C SER A 2 7.24 19.14 -1.05
N ASN A 3 8.16 19.89 -0.45
CA ASN A 3 8.33 19.87 1.01
C ASN A 3 7.01 20.27 1.69
N VAL A 4 6.65 19.51 2.71
CA VAL A 4 5.48 19.76 3.56
C VAL A 4 5.94 20.31 4.89
N ARG A 5 5.43 21.48 5.27
CA ARG A 5 5.66 21.99 6.63
C ARG A 5 5.08 21.01 7.65
N LEU A 6 5.93 20.49 8.54
CA LEU A 6 5.53 19.65 9.66
C LEU A 6 5.02 20.53 10.81
N PRO A 7 3.77 20.37 11.27
CA PRO A 7 3.25 21.10 12.43
C PRO A 7 4.03 20.78 13.70
N ILE A 8 4.17 21.77 14.58
CA ILE A 8 4.98 21.62 15.80
C ILE A 8 4.45 20.53 16.74
N ALA A 9 3.13 20.33 16.75
CA ALA A 9 2.46 19.29 17.53
C ALA A 9 2.84 17.89 17.01
N VAL A 10 2.91 17.71 15.68
CA VAL A 10 3.40 16.47 15.06
C VAL A 10 4.86 16.22 15.44
N CYS A 11 5.72 17.24 15.33
CA CYS A 11 7.13 17.10 15.72
C CYS A 11 7.30 16.75 17.20
N ALA A 12 6.46 17.30 18.07
CA ALA A 12 6.47 17.00 19.50
C ALA A 12 5.99 15.57 19.79
N ALA A 13 4.88 15.16 19.18
CA ALA A 13 4.34 13.81 19.35
C ALA A 13 5.32 12.73 18.89
N VAL A 14 6.02 12.95 17.77
CA VAL A 14 7.08 12.04 17.33
C VAL A 14 8.24 12.02 18.31
N ALA A 15 8.72 13.17 18.78
CA ALA A 15 9.83 13.24 19.72
C ALA A 15 9.56 12.57 21.08
N GLU A 16 8.28 12.33 21.43
CA GLU A 16 7.88 11.61 22.65
C GLU A 16 7.89 10.08 22.51
N VAL A 17 7.74 9.55 21.29
CA VAL A 17 7.71 8.10 21.05
C VAL A 17 9.08 7.52 20.71
N LEU A 18 10.04 8.38 20.37
CA LEU A 18 11.41 7.98 20.07
C LEU A 18 12.14 7.54 21.34
N ASN A 19 12.57 6.28 21.34
CA ASN A 19 13.37 5.68 22.39
C ASN A 19 14.74 5.29 21.82
N GLY A 20 15.81 5.64 22.51
CA GLY A 20 17.16 5.30 22.08
C GLY A 20 18.22 6.19 22.74
N SER A 21 19.48 5.82 22.57
CA SER A 21 20.59 6.70 22.94
C SER A 21 20.65 7.92 22.00
N HIS A 22 21.31 8.99 22.44
CA HIS A 22 21.57 10.14 21.57
C HIS A 22 22.27 9.74 20.27
N ASP A 23 23.21 8.80 20.32
CA ASP A 23 23.94 8.35 19.13
C ASP A 23 23.04 7.54 18.19
N SER A 24 22.21 6.64 18.73
CA SER A 24 21.25 5.87 17.95
C SER A 24 20.25 6.77 17.23
N LEU A 25 19.72 7.78 17.93
CA LEU A 25 18.76 8.70 17.36
C LEU A 25 19.41 9.69 16.38
N ASN A 26 20.68 10.09 16.58
CA ASN A 26 21.41 10.83 15.56
C ASN A 26 21.52 10.03 14.27
N ALA A 27 21.96 8.77 14.37
CA ALA A 27 22.08 7.87 13.23
C ALA A 27 20.73 7.63 12.53
N LEU A 28 19.64 7.50 13.30
CA LEU A 28 18.29 7.37 12.76
C LEU A 28 17.89 8.59 11.92
N PHE A 29 18.08 9.80 12.45
CA PHE A 29 17.74 11.03 11.73
C PHE A 29 18.60 11.22 10.48
N GLU A 30 19.90 10.92 10.56
CA GLU A 30 20.81 10.98 9.41
C GLU A 30 20.42 9.96 8.34
N ALA A 31 20.15 8.72 8.71
CA ALA A 31 19.71 7.67 7.80
C ALA A 31 18.34 7.97 7.18
N ALA A 32 17.45 8.62 7.93
CA ALA A 32 16.14 9.07 7.45
C ALA A 32 16.24 10.26 6.47
N GLY A 33 17.40 10.90 6.32
CA GLY A 33 17.61 12.03 5.41
C GLY A 33 17.36 13.40 6.04
N ALA A 34 17.48 13.54 7.36
CA ALA A 34 17.32 14.82 8.03
C ALA A 34 18.44 15.82 7.65
N PRO A 35 18.12 17.09 7.39
CA PRO A 35 19.11 18.05 6.88
C PRO A 35 20.01 18.59 8.00
N GLY A 36 21.28 18.82 7.63
CA GLY A 36 22.28 19.43 8.48
C GLY A 36 22.70 18.58 9.68
N PRO A 37 23.64 19.09 10.50
CA PRO A 37 24.14 18.36 11.66
C PRO A 37 23.10 18.28 12.80
N PRO A 38 23.20 17.27 13.69
CA PRO A 38 22.34 17.14 14.85
C PRO A 38 22.31 18.43 15.69
N PRO A 39 21.13 18.93 16.10
CA PRO A 39 21.06 20.13 16.95
C PRO A 39 21.73 19.94 18.31
N ASP A 40 22.44 20.96 18.79
CA ASP A 40 23.04 20.98 20.13
C ASP A 40 22.00 21.37 21.19
N LEU A 41 21.10 20.44 21.52
CA LEU A 41 19.99 20.62 22.45
C LEU A 41 19.78 19.36 23.31
N ALA A 42 19.10 19.54 24.44
CA ALA A 42 18.65 18.43 25.29
C ALA A 42 17.66 17.51 24.56
N HIS A 43 17.64 16.22 24.93
CA HIS A 43 16.95 15.09 24.25
C HIS A 43 15.65 15.47 23.51
N HIS A 44 14.56 15.77 24.21
CA HIS A 44 13.26 16.05 23.57
C HIS A 44 13.27 17.30 22.69
N SER A 45 14.05 18.33 23.05
CA SER A 45 14.16 19.55 22.26
C SER A 45 14.95 19.32 20.97
N LYS A 46 15.98 18.47 21.01
CA LYS A 46 16.82 18.13 19.86
C LYS A 46 16.02 17.53 18.72
N TRP A 47 15.27 16.46 18.98
CA TRP A 47 14.53 15.72 17.96
C TRP A 47 13.40 16.57 17.38
N LYS A 48 12.66 17.27 18.24
CA LYS A 48 11.63 18.21 17.81
C LYS A 48 12.20 19.30 16.89
N THR A 49 13.32 19.92 17.27
CA THR A 49 13.96 20.97 16.46
C THR A 49 14.50 20.43 15.15
N TRP A 50 15.02 19.20 15.12
CA TRP A 50 15.49 18.60 13.88
C TRP A 50 14.34 18.28 12.93
N LEU A 51 13.22 17.74 13.43
CA LEU A 51 11.99 17.55 12.63
C LEU A 51 11.43 18.88 12.11
N GLN A 52 11.54 19.96 12.88
CA GLN A 52 11.18 21.29 12.37
C GLN A 52 12.08 21.73 11.21
N ARG A 53 13.39 21.45 11.27
CA ARG A 53 14.31 21.72 10.15
C ARG A 53 13.91 20.93 8.91
N VAL A 54 13.62 19.63 9.07
CA VAL A 54 13.08 18.76 8.01
C VAL A 54 11.86 19.40 7.33
N GLY A 55 10.88 19.86 8.11
CA GLY A 55 9.67 20.49 7.56
C GLY A 55 9.89 21.87 6.93
N ASN A 56 11.03 22.52 7.16
CA ASN A 56 11.32 23.87 6.64
C ASN A 56 12.33 23.86 5.48
N ASP A 57 12.98 22.73 5.20
CA ASP A 57 14.00 22.61 4.16
C ASP A 57 13.38 22.27 2.79
N PRO A 58 13.41 23.17 1.80
CA PRO A 58 12.74 22.97 0.51
C PRO A 58 13.27 21.76 -0.29
N GLU A 59 14.49 21.30 0.00
CA GLU A 59 15.12 20.18 -0.71
C GLU A 59 14.78 18.82 -0.10
N VAL A 60 14.09 18.79 1.05
CA VAL A 60 13.81 17.57 1.80
C VAL A 60 12.36 17.12 1.59
N ASN A 61 12.17 15.83 1.38
CA ASN A 61 10.85 15.20 1.42
C ASN A 61 10.44 14.94 2.88
N SER A 62 9.87 15.95 3.53
CA SER A 62 9.59 15.90 4.97
C SER A 62 8.68 14.77 5.44
N LEU A 63 7.77 14.28 4.59
CA LEU A 63 6.89 13.16 4.93
C LEU A 63 7.63 11.82 4.93
N GLU A 64 8.53 11.64 3.98
CA GLU A 64 9.39 10.45 3.90
C GLU A 64 10.34 10.40 5.09
N VAL A 65 11.01 11.51 5.41
CA VAL A 65 11.88 11.59 6.59
C VAL A 65 11.10 11.30 7.88
N LEU A 66 9.96 11.96 8.09
CA LEU A 66 9.12 11.76 9.27
C LEU A 66 8.64 10.31 9.39
N GLY A 67 8.27 9.71 8.26
CA GLY A 67 7.80 8.36 8.14
C GLY A 67 8.85 7.31 8.50
N ASN A 68 10.06 7.47 7.96
CA ASN A 68 11.22 6.63 8.27
C ASN A 68 11.59 6.71 9.76
N ILE A 69 11.46 7.90 10.38
CA ILE A 69 11.77 8.09 11.81
C ILE A 69 10.79 7.33 12.72
N ILE A 70 9.51 7.24 12.35
CA ILE A 70 8.49 6.61 13.20
C ILE A 70 8.19 5.15 12.83
N GLU A 71 8.74 4.63 11.75
CA GLU A 71 8.44 3.28 11.24
C GLU A 71 8.60 2.21 12.32
N GLU A 72 9.76 2.16 12.99
CA GLU A 72 10.05 1.14 14.00
C GLU A 72 9.04 1.18 15.13
N PHE A 73 8.69 2.37 15.64
CA PHE A 73 7.68 2.51 16.68
C PHE A 73 6.28 2.09 16.17
N MET A 74 5.90 2.50 14.96
CA MET A 74 4.56 2.27 14.45
C MET A 74 4.30 0.80 14.06
N ASP A 75 5.31 0.11 13.57
CA ASP A 75 5.20 -1.26 13.04
C ASP A 75 5.74 -2.35 13.98
N LEU A 76 6.61 -1.96 14.92
CA LEU A 76 7.29 -2.69 15.99
C LEU A 76 6.60 -2.77 17.36
N PRO A 77 5.45 -3.45 17.62
CA PRO A 77 4.90 -3.51 18.98
C PRO A 77 5.84 -4.27 19.93
N PRO A 78 5.96 -3.85 21.21
CA PRO A 78 6.77 -4.54 22.20
C PRO A 78 6.16 -5.91 22.53
N LEU A 79 7.01 -6.83 22.99
CA LEU A 79 6.56 -8.14 23.45
C LEU A 79 5.76 -8.00 24.76
N PRO A 80 4.69 -8.79 24.95
CA PRO A 80 4.00 -8.85 26.23
C PRO A 80 4.95 -9.31 27.33
N SER A 81 4.85 -8.72 28.52
CA SER A 81 5.67 -9.11 29.66
C SER A 81 5.37 -10.55 30.04
N SER A 82 6.40 -11.41 29.99
CA SER A 82 6.34 -12.75 30.59
C SER A 82 6.52 -12.59 32.10
N ASN A 83 5.44 -12.24 32.79
CA ASN A 83 5.43 -12.06 34.23
C ASN A 83 5.74 -13.40 34.94
N SER A 84 6.97 -13.59 35.39
CA SER A 84 7.30 -14.69 36.32
C SER A 84 8.16 -14.27 37.51
N PHE A 85 8.72 -13.05 37.55
CA PHE A 85 9.52 -12.60 38.69
C PHE A 85 9.07 -11.27 39.34
N ASP A 86 8.50 -10.30 38.61
CA ASP A 86 8.17 -8.98 39.17
C ASP A 86 6.90 -8.96 40.07
N ASN A 87 5.98 -9.91 39.87
CA ASN A 87 4.77 -10.03 40.71
C ASN A 87 5.07 -10.41 42.18
N ILE A 88 6.31 -10.80 42.53
CA ILE A 88 6.69 -11.19 43.89
C ILE A 88 6.92 -9.97 44.81
N LEU A 89 7.20 -8.79 44.26
CA LEU A 89 7.53 -7.59 45.06
C LEU A 89 6.39 -6.56 45.20
N GLY A 90 5.19 -6.84 44.67
CA GLY A 90 4.04 -5.93 44.77
C GLY A 90 4.24 -4.59 44.05
N ILE A 91 5.17 -4.54 43.09
CA ILE A 91 5.38 -3.38 42.22
C ILE A 91 4.51 -3.61 40.97
N GLU A 92 3.38 -2.89 40.87
CA GLU A 92 2.59 -2.85 39.64
C GLU A 92 3.40 -2.09 38.56
N THR A 93 4.13 -2.83 37.72
CA THR A 93 4.72 -2.25 36.51
C THR A 93 3.67 -2.22 35.40
N PRO A 94 3.42 -1.06 34.75
CA PRO A 94 2.50 -0.98 33.63
C PRO A 94 2.85 -1.99 32.53
N ASP A 95 1.83 -2.60 31.90
CA ASP A 95 2.04 -3.50 30.77
C ASP A 95 2.72 -2.72 29.61
N PRO A 96 3.91 -3.12 29.15
CA PRO A 96 4.60 -2.47 28.04
C PRO A 96 3.74 -2.33 26.78
N VAL A 97 2.82 -3.28 26.56
CA VAL A 97 1.89 -3.25 25.42
C VAL A 97 0.82 -2.17 25.61
N GLU A 98 0.33 -1.98 26.82
CA GLU A 98 -0.67 -0.95 27.14
C GLU A 98 -0.08 0.46 26.99
N GLU A 99 1.14 0.68 27.50
CA GLU A 99 1.85 1.96 27.35
C GLU A 99 2.13 2.27 25.88
N TYR A 100 2.55 1.27 25.11
CA TYR A 100 2.75 1.35 23.67
C TYR A 100 1.47 1.76 22.94
N ASN A 101 0.36 1.07 23.20
CA ASN A 101 -0.92 1.34 22.55
C ASN A 101 -1.39 2.77 22.82
N LYS A 102 -1.25 3.27 24.05
CA LYS A 102 -1.60 4.64 24.42
C LYS A 102 -0.75 5.68 23.67
N LYS A 103 0.56 5.44 23.57
CA LYS A 103 1.48 6.31 22.81
C LYS A 103 1.17 6.31 21.32
N LYS A 104 0.88 5.12 20.75
CA LYS A 104 0.52 4.93 19.34
C LYS A 104 -0.80 5.60 19.00
N GLU A 105 -1.83 5.39 19.78
CA GLU A 105 -3.15 6.03 19.59
C GLU A 105 -3.02 7.55 19.61
N ARG A 106 -2.29 8.11 20.59
CA ARG A 106 -2.04 9.55 20.63
C ARG A 106 -1.30 10.06 19.38
N LEU A 107 -0.27 9.35 18.92
CA LEU A 107 0.48 9.74 17.73
C LEU A 107 -0.41 9.71 16.48
N VAL A 108 -1.22 8.67 16.30
CA VAL A 108 -2.19 8.57 15.19
C VAL A 108 -3.17 9.74 15.23
N ASN A 109 -3.79 10.02 16.38
CA ASN A 109 -4.75 11.10 16.51
C ASN A 109 -4.14 12.47 16.15
N ILE A 110 -2.90 12.74 16.59
CA ILE A 110 -2.21 14.00 16.28
C ILE A 110 -1.83 14.09 14.80
N LEU A 111 -1.41 12.99 14.18
CA LEU A 111 -1.16 12.95 12.75
C LEU A 111 -2.45 13.29 11.98
N GLU A 112 -3.56 12.62 12.31
CA GLU A 112 -4.84 12.80 11.64
C GLU A 112 -5.44 14.21 11.83
N GLU A 113 -5.40 14.76 13.05
CA GLU A 113 -5.83 16.14 13.35
C GLU A 113 -5.08 17.17 12.50
N HIS A 114 -3.81 16.91 12.22
CA HIS A 114 -2.96 17.76 11.41
C HIS A 114 -2.94 17.41 9.93
N GLY A 115 -3.85 16.55 9.49
CA GLY A 115 -4.03 16.22 8.09
C GLY A 115 -2.98 15.26 7.57
N PHE A 116 -2.50 14.33 8.39
CA PHE A 116 -1.59 13.25 8.00
C PHE A 116 -2.17 11.89 8.34
N ARG A 117 -1.94 10.89 7.48
CA ARG A 117 -2.30 9.50 7.75
C ARG A 117 -1.08 8.61 7.59
N TYR A 118 -0.86 7.74 8.58
CA TYR A 118 0.21 6.77 8.58
C TYR A 118 -0.25 5.45 7.96
N PHE A 119 0.63 4.83 7.17
CA PHE A 119 0.52 3.45 6.72
C PHE A 119 1.82 2.73 7.04
N ARG A 120 1.73 1.40 7.18
CA ARG A 120 2.88 0.52 7.42
C ARG A 120 4.03 0.79 6.45
N GLY A 121 5.24 0.53 6.91
CA GLY A 121 6.47 0.79 6.15
C GLY A 121 6.83 2.28 6.12
N GLY A 122 6.49 3.01 7.19
CA GLY A 122 6.94 4.40 7.35
C GLY A 122 6.25 5.38 6.41
N ARG A 123 5.06 5.08 5.88
CA ARG A 123 4.45 5.93 4.87
C ARG A 123 3.51 6.96 5.49
N LEU A 124 3.79 8.23 5.30
CA LEU A 124 2.89 9.33 5.65
C LEU A 124 2.33 10.01 4.41
N ILE A 125 1.02 10.24 4.38
CA ILE A 125 0.35 11.02 3.34
C ILE A 125 -0.41 12.18 3.97
N ARG A 126 -0.73 13.21 3.17
CA ARG A 126 -1.67 14.24 3.60
C ARG A 126 -3.11 13.81 3.38
N ILE A 127 -3.96 14.00 4.39
CA ILE A 127 -5.42 13.85 4.30
C ILE A 127 -5.93 14.88 3.28
N GLY A 128 -6.56 14.40 2.21
CA GLY A 128 -6.99 15.22 1.06
C GLY A 128 -6.00 15.27 -0.11
N GLN A 129 -4.81 14.66 0.00
CA GLN A 129 -4.06 14.24 -1.18
C GLN A 129 -4.50 12.81 -1.56
N PRO A 130 -4.64 12.49 -2.86
CA PRO A 130 -4.99 11.14 -3.26
C PRO A 130 -3.94 10.19 -2.70
N GLU A 131 -4.41 9.11 -2.08
CA GLU A 131 -3.54 8.00 -1.72
C GLU A 131 -2.73 7.60 -2.97
N PRO A 132 -1.52 7.08 -2.82
CA PRO A 132 -0.75 6.57 -3.95
C PRO A 132 -1.35 5.31 -4.57
N ILE A 133 -2.33 4.74 -3.89
CA ILE A 133 -3.33 3.82 -4.42
C ILE A 133 -4.34 4.70 -5.14
N ASP A 134 -4.65 4.38 -6.38
CA ASP A 134 -5.55 5.12 -7.23
C ASP A 134 -6.97 5.18 -6.60
N ILE A 135 -7.21 6.12 -5.67
CA ILE A 135 -8.52 6.39 -5.08
C ILE A 135 -9.12 7.53 -5.90
N GLU A 136 -9.81 7.20 -7.00
CA GLU A 136 -10.87 8.12 -7.41
C GLU A 136 -11.84 8.22 -6.24
N PRO A 137 -12.30 9.44 -5.89
CA PRO A 137 -13.23 9.62 -4.81
C PRO A 137 -14.42 8.67 -5.02
N ILE A 138 -14.83 8.00 -3.93
CA ILE A 138 -16.09 7.28 -3.89
C ILE A 138 -17.13 8.25 -4.47
N ARG A 139 -17.75 7.86 -5.59
CA ARG A 139 -18.79 8.65 -6.25
C ARG A 139 -19.68 9.25 -5.16
N GLY A 140 -19.82 10.57 -5.12
CA GLY A 140 -20.65 11.23 -4.10
C GLY A 140 -22.07 10.67 -4.14
N GLU A 141 -22.81 10.76 -3.03
CA GLU A 141 -24.16 10.21 -2.87
C GLU A 141 -25.13 10.53 -4.04
N GLN A 142 -24.87 11.61 -4.79
CA GLN A 142 -25.65 12.01 -5.96
C GLN A 142 -25.39 11.18 -7.24
N ASP A 143 -24.37 10.33 -7.27
CA ASP A 143 -23.90 9.59 -8.45
C ASP A 143 -23.85 8.06 -8.20
N GLU A 144 -24.49 7.60 -7.13
CA GLU A 144 -24.64 6.19 -6.81
C GLU A 144 -25.48 5.45 -7.87
N GLY A 145 -25.04 4.25 -8.26
CA GLY A 145 -25.78 3.40 -9.21
C GLY A 145 -25.76 3.87 -10.67
N SER A 146 -25.03 4.93 -11.02
CA SER A 146 -24.94 5.36 -12.42
C SER A 146 -24.16 4.36 -13.29
N LYS A 147 -24.72 4.03 -14.46
CA LYS A 147 -24.10 3.10 -15.42
C LYS A 147 -22.72 3.65 -15.83
N PRO A 148 -21.65 2.83 -15.84
CA PRO A 148 -20.35 3.26 -16.35
C PRO A 148 -20.44 3.68 -17.83
N SER A 149 -19.75 4.77 -18.17
CA SER A 149 -19.72 5.35 -19.51
C SER A 149 -18.68 4.73 -20.45
N SER A 150 -17.74 3.95 -19.91
CA SER A 150 -16.68 3.27 -20.66
C SER A 150 -16.30 1.94 -20.02
N LEU A 151 -15.63 1.07 -20.80
CA LEU A 151 -15.05 -0.18 -20.28
C LEU A 151 -14.03 0.11 -19.18
N GLU A 152 -13.14 1.09 -19.40
CA GLU A 152 -12.17 1.51 -18.39
C GLU A 152 -12.88 1.94 -17.09
N GLY A 153 -13.93 2.75 -17.18
CA GLY A 153 -14.71 3.18 -16.02
C GLY A 153 -15.36 1.99 -15.30
N LEU A 154 -15.93 1.04 -16.04
CA LEU A 154 -16.48 -0.20 -15.49
C LEU A 154 -15.41 -1.02 -14.73
N LEU A 155 -14.27 -1.29 -15.37
CA LEU A 155 -13.20 -2.08 -14.79
C LEU A 155 -12.63 -1.42 -13.54
N ARG A 156 -12.41 -0.11 -13.56
CA ARG A 156 -11.98 0.65 -12.38
C ARG A 156 -12.96 0.53 -11.21
N ILE A 157 -14.26 0.62 -11.48
CA ILE A 157 -15.31 0.46 -10.45
C ILE A 157 -15.24 -0.94 -9.83
N ILE A 158 -15.15 -1.98 -10.67
CA ILE A 158 -15.11 -3.38 -10.21
C ILE A 158 -13.84 -3.65 -9.41
N ILE A 159 -12.67 -3.34 -9.97
CA ILE A 159 -11.36 -3.65 -9.39
C ILE A 159 -11.17 -2.92 -8.05
N ARG A 160 -11.47 -1.62 -7.98
CA ARG A 160 -11.39 -0.87 -6.71
C ARG A 160 -12.50 -1.25 -5.74
N GLY A 161 -13.60 -1.81 -6.23
CA GLY A 161 -14.69 -2.34 -5.43
C GLY A 161 -14.36 -3.67 -4.74
N LEU A 162 -13.26 -4.34 -5.11
CA LEU A 162 -12.90 -5.67 -4.59
C LEU A 162 -12.88 -5.74 -3.05
N PRO A 163 -12.20 -4.84 -2.31
CA PRO A 163 -12.17 -4.93 -0.84
C PRO A 163 -13.58 -4.84 -0.22
N ARG A 164 -14.42 -3.94 -0.74
CA ARG A 164 -15.82 -3.78 -0.29
C ARG A 164 -16.68 -4.98 -0.65
N ALA A 165 -16.45 -5.59 -1.81
CA ALA A 165 -17.14 -6.81 -2.24
C ALA A 165 -16.73 -8.03 -1.39
N MET A 166 -15.46 -8.11 -0.97
CA MET A 166 -14.93 -9.16 -0.10
C MET A 166 -15.49 -9.09 1.33
N GLN A 167 -15.72 -7.89 1.87
CA GLN A 167 -16.18 -7.66 3.25
C GLN A 167 -17.37 -8.54 3.67
N PRO A 168 -18.54 -8.50 2.99
CA PRO A 168 -19.69 -9.34 3.35
C PRO A 168 -19.46 -10.84 3.12
N LEU A 169 -18.49 -11.21 2.26
CA LEU A 169 -18.12 -12.59 1.97
C LEU A 169 -17.21 -13.20 3.05
N ILE A 170 -16.38 -12.35 3.69
CA ILE A 170 -15.56 -12.71 4.85
C ILE A 170 -16.44 -12.78 6.11
N HIS A 171 -17.28 -11.76 6.33
CA HIS A 171 -18.12 -11.61 7.53
C HIS A 171 -19.56 -12.10 7.32
N ARG A 172 -19.69 -13.38 6.98
CA ARG A 172 -21.00 -13.99 6.71
C ARG A 172 -21.82 -14.18 7.99
N ARG A 173 -23.13 -14.37 7.79
CA ARG A 173 -24.09 -14.64 8.89
C ARG A 173 -23.66 -15.84 9.72
N LYS A 174 -23.88 -15.78 11.04
CA LYS A 174 -23.56 -16.85 12.00
C LYS A 174 -24.05 -18.21 11.49
N GLY A 175 -23.15 -19.19 11.49
CA GLY A 175 -23.41 -20.55 10.99
C GLY A 175 -23.12 -20.76 9.50
N SER A 176 -22.76 -19.71 8.76
CA SER A 176 -22.27 -19.84 7.37
C SER A 176 -20.75 -20.04 7.35
N GLN A 177 -20.25 -20.72 6.33
CA GLN A 177 -18.81 -20.80 6.05
C GLN A 177 -18.29 -19.47 5.52
N SER A 178 -17.40 -18.79 6.25
CA SER A 178 -16.69 -17.61 5.76
C SER A 178 -15.81 -17.93 4.55
N LEU A 179 -15.73 -16.99 3.61
CA LEU A 179 -14.76 -17.06 2.51
C LEU A 179 -13.45 -16.36 2.93
N CYS A 180 -12.34 -16.82 2.40
CA CYS A 180 -11.01 -16.25 2.64
C CYS A 180 -10.36 -15.89 1.30
N PHE A 181 -9.67 -14.75 1.25
CA PHE A 181 -9.00 -14.24 0.05
C PHE A 181 -7.49 -14.24 0.28
N THR A 182 -6.90 -15.43 0.23
CA THR A 182 -5.52 -15.69 0.65
C THR A 182 -4.57 -15.97 -0.50
N SER A 183 -5.10 -16.27 -1.68
CA SER A 183 -4.37 -16.57 -2.91
C SER A 183 -4.80 -15.66 -4.06
N GLU A 184 -4.03 -15.65 -5.14
CA GLU A 184 -4.38 -14.96 -6.39
C GLU A 184 -5.66 -15.53 -7.00
N TYR A 185 -5.82 -16.86 -6.99
CA TYR A 185 -7.02 -17.53 -7.47
C TYR A 185 -8.30 -17.06 -6.74
N ASP A 186 -8.24 -16.79 -5.44
CA ASP A 186 -9.40 -16.26 -4.70
C ASP A 186 -9.82 -14.86 -5.22
N ILE A 187 -8.84 -14.04 -5.62
CA ILE A 187 -9.08 -12.71 -6.19
C ILE A 187 -9.63 -12.84 -7.61
N GLN A 188 -9.07 -13.75 -8.40
CA GLN A 188 -9.52 -14.07 -9.75
C GLN A 188 -10.97 -14.52 -9.76
N ASP A 189 -11.35 -15.47 -8.90
CA ASP A 189 -12.72 -15.99 -8.82
C ASP A 189 -13.74 -14.87 -8.52
N LEU A 190 -13.43 -14.00 -7.56
CA LEU A 190 -14.29 -12.86 -7.25
C LEU A 190 -14.34 -11.86 -8.41
N LEU A 191 -13.20 -11.51 -8.98
CA LEU A 191 -13.13 -10.56 -10.10
C LEU A 191 -13.93 -11.09 -11.30
N HIS A 192 -13.79 -12.37 -11.63
CA HIS A 192 -14.53 -13.03 -12.69
C HIS A 192 -16.05 -12.98 -12.43
N ALA A 193 -16.48 -13.26 -11.20
CA ALA A 193 -17.88 -13.18 -10.80
C ALA A 193 -18.45 -11.76 -10.96
N LEU A 194 -17.65 -10.73 -10.68
CA LEU A 194 -18.04 -9.33 -10.82
C LEU A 194 -18.03 -8.83 -12.28
N LEU A 195 -17.19 -9.40 -13.15
CA LEU A 195 -17.08 -9.04 -14.56
C LEU A 195 -18.17 -9.66 -15.44
N ARG A 196 -18.55 -10.93 -15.18
CA ARG A 196 -19.51 -11.69 -16.02
C ARG A 196 -20.85 -11.01 -16.29
N PRO A 197 -21.45 -10.25 -15.36
CA PRO A 197 -22.69 -9.53 -15.65
C PRO A 197 -22.56 -8.45 -16.74
N TRP A 198 -21.34 -7.99 -17.02
CA TRP A 198 -21.07 -6.87 -17.92
C TRP A 198 -20.38 -7.30 -19.22
N ILE A 199 -19.59 -8.36 -19.16
CA ILE A 199 -18.72 -8.78 -20.27
C ILE A 199 -19.09 -10.23 -20.62
N SER A 200 -19.61 -10.42 -21.83
CA SER A 200 -20.17 -11.69 -22.28
C SER A 200 -19.11 -12.73 -22.64
N ASP A 201 -17.99 -12.29 -23.20
CA ASP A 201 -16.85 -13.15 -23.57
C ASP A 201 -15.64 -12.77 -22.70
N ILE A 202 -15.51 -13.50 -21.59
CA ILE A 202 -14.33 -13.49 -20.73
C ILE A 202 -13.75 -14.89 -20.84
N ARG A 203 -12.51 -14.98 -21.32
CA ARG A 203 -11.79 -16.24 -21.42
C ARG A 203 -10.84 -16.34 -20.25
N PRO A 204 -11.20 -17.06 -19.19
CA PRO A 204 -10.22 -17.46 -18.20
C PRO A 204 -9.29 -18.46 -18.89
N GLU A 205 -7.99 -18.41 -18.59
CA GLU A 205 -7.11 -19.56 -18.79
C GLU A 205 -6.74 -19.93 -20.25
N GLU A 206 -6.72 -18.96 -21.18
CA GLU A 206 -6.29 -19.23 -22.57
C GLU A 206 -4.77 -19.44 -22.65
N PHE A 207 -4.34 -20.51 -23.33
CA PHE A 207 -2.92 -20.82 -23.51
C PHE A 207 -2.34 -19.96 -24.64
N CYS A 208 -1.31 -19.17 -24.35
CA CYS A 208 -0.48 -18.58 -25.39
C CYS A 208 0.21 -19.68 -26.22
N PRO A 209 0.47 -19.46 -27.52
CA PRO A 209 1.38 -20.31 -28.28
C PRO A 209 2.71 -20.40 -27.52
N SER A 210 3.12 -21.61 -27.17
CA SER A 210 4.28 -21.86 -26.31
C SER A 210 5.55 -21.27 -26.93
N TYR A 211 6.04 -20.16 -26.37
CA TYR A 211 7.39 -19.65 -26.61
C TYR A 211 8.26 -20.00 -25.40
N ALA A 212 9.40 -20.65 -25.65
CA ALA A 212 10.41 -21.03 -24.66
C ALA A 212 10.00 -22.03 -23.54
N GLY A 213 8.93 -22.81 -23.72
CA GLY A 213 8.62 -23.97 -22.87
C GLY A 213 7.91 -23.66 -21.55
N SER A 214 7.51 -22.41 -21.30
CA SER A 214 6.56 -22.06 -20.24
C SER A 214 5.18 -21.80 -20.84
N ASN A 215 4.19 -22.61 -20.46
CA ASN A 215 2.77 -22.29 -20.67
C ASN A 215 2.40 -21.20 -19.65
N THR A 216 2.71 -19.94 -19.94
CA THR A 216 2.17 -18.81 -19.20
C THR A 216 0.69 -18.68 -19.57
N ARG A 217 -0.15 -18.83 -18.55
CA ARG A 217 -1.60 -18.88 -18.66
C ARG A 217 -2.13 -17.49 -18.37
N MET A 218 -2.98 -16.97 -19.25
CA MET A 218 -3.62 -15.68 -18.98
C MET A 218 -4.67 -15.82 -17.88
N ASP A 219 -4.70 -14.86 -16.96
CA ASP A 219 -5.75 -14.78 -15.94
C ASP A 219 -7.12 -14.50 -16.60
N PHE A 220 -7.25 -13.38 -17.32
CA PHE A 220 -8.44 -13.06 -18.11
C PHE A 220 -8.09 -12.43 -19.45
N LEU A 221 -8.54 -13.03 -20.55
CA LEU A 221 -8.60 -12.37 -21.85
C LEU A 221 -10.02 -11.87 -22.14
N LEU A 222 -10.11 -10.63 -22.61
CA LEU A 222 -11.32 -9.98 -23.08
C LEU A 222 -11.18 -9.75 -24.61
N PRO A 223 -11.55 -10.72 -25.46
CA PRO A 223 -11.19 -10.71 -26.88
C PRO A 223 -11.79 -9.53 -27.64
N ALA A 224 -13.01 -9.10 -27.30
CA ALA A 224 -13.67 -7.96 -27.94
C ALA A 224 -12.94 -6.62 -27.69
N HIS A 225 -11.98 -6.60 -26.77
CA HIS A 225 -11.26 -5.41 -26.33
C HIS A 225 -9.74 -5.56 -26.44
N ASN A 226 -9.25 -6.67 -27.00
CA ASN A 226 -7.81 -7.03 -27.04
C ASN A 226 -7.10 -6.75 -25.70
N LEU A 227 -7.78 -7.05 -24.60
CA LEU A 227 -7.38 -6.67 -23.26
C LEU A 227 -7.14 -7.91 -22.42
N VAL A 228 -5.97 -7.98 -21.79
CA VAL A 228 -5.66 -8.94 -20.73
C VAL A 228 -5.74 -8.25 -19.38
N ILE A 229 -6.33 -8.94 -18.39
CA ILE A 229 -6.27 -8.55 -16.99
C ILE A 229 -5.43 -9.60 -16.26
N GLU A 230 -4.27 -9.19 -15.74
CA GLU A 230 -3.35 -10.01 -14.94
C GLU A 230 -3.51 -9.62 -13.47
N THR A 231 -3.61 -10.60 -12.57
CA THR A 231 -3.86 -10.36 -11.15
C THR A 231 -2.71 -10.84 -10.28
N LYS A 232 -2.32 -10.06 -9.28
CA LYS A 232 -1.32 -10.45 -8.28
C LYS A 232 -1.83 -10.19 -6.86
N ARG A 233 -1.51 -11.07 -5.91
CA ARG A 233 -1.79 -10.85 -4.49
C ARG A 233 -0.49 -10.74 -3.72
N VAL A 234 -0.26 -9.59 -3.10
CA VAL A 234 0.90 -9.41 -2.23
C VAL A 234 0.69 -10.21 -0.94
N ARG A 235 1.67 -11.04 -0.59
CA ARG A 235 1.57 -12.01 0.53
C ARG A 235 2.35 -11.57 1.76
N ASP A 236 3.50 -10.95 1.52
CA ASP A 236 4.43 -10.48 2.55
C ASP A 236 5.37 -9.41 1.97
N LYS A 237 6.20 -8.81 2.83
CA LYS A 237 7.21 -7.80 2.44
C LYS A 237 8.19 -8.30 1.39
N ARG A 238 8.55 -9.59 1.38
CA ARG A 238 9.49 -10.17 0.42
C ARG A 238 8.84 -10.35 -0.95
N HIS A 239 7.54 -10.65 -0.99
CA HIS A 239 6.77 -10.71 -2.22
C HIS A 239 6.59 -9.30 -2.81
N ALA A 240 6.32 -8.29 -1.97
CA ALA A 240 6.14 -6.91 -2.41
C ALA A 240 7.35 -6.36 -3.18
N SER A 241 8.58 -6.76 -2.82
CA SER A 241 9.79 -6.37 -3.55
C SER A 241 10.00 -7.11 -4.88
N LYS A 242 9.23 -8.17 -5.15
CA LYS A 242 9.38 -9.05 -6.32
C LYS A 242 8.21 -9.02 -7.30
N VAL A 243 7.04 -8.57 -6.86
CA VAL A 243 5.83 -8.53 -7.71
C VAL A 243 6.06 -7.71 -8.99
N GLY A 244 6.90 -6.67 -8.93
CA GLY A 244 7.30 -5.92 -10.12
C GLY A 244 8.08 -6.76 -11.13
N ASP A 245 9.03 -7.59 -10.68
CA ASP A 245 9.81 -8.48 -11.56
C ASP A 245 8.91 -9.51 -12.24
N GLU A 246 7.94 -10.05 -11.52
CA GLU A 246 6.94 -10.98 -12.05
C GLU A 246 6.11 -10.30 -13.15
N LEU A 247 5.63 -9.08 -12.89
CA LEU A 247 4.87 -8.31 -13.88
C LEU A 247 5.70 -7.90 -15.09
N ILE A 248 7.01 -7.67 -14.96
CA ILE A 248 7.89 -7.40 -16.12
C ILE A 248 7.91 -8.61 -17.06
N ILE A 249 7.98 -9.83 -16.52
CA ILE A 249 7.93 -11.06 -17.30
C ILE A 249 6.57 -11.19 -18.01
N ASP A 250 5.48 -10.91 -17.29
CA ASP A 250 4.13 -10.94 -17.84
C ASP A 250 3.97 -9.91 -18.97
N ILE A 251 4.42 -8.67 -18.76
CA ILE A 251 4.43 -7.60 -19.77
C ILE A 251 5.21 -8.01 -21.02
N GLU A 252 6.42 -8.55 -20.86
CA GLU A 252 7.22 -8.99 -21.99
C GLU A 252 6.50 -10.10 -22.77
N HIS A 253 5.91 -11.06 -22.06
CA HIS A 253 5.17 -12.14 -22.67
C HIS A 253 3.96 -11.64 -23.48
N TYR A 254 3.15 -10.77 -22.89
CA TYR A 254 1.95 -10.24 -23.54
C TYR A 254 2.25 -9.29 -24.70
N SER A 255 3.37 -8.55 -24.66
CA SER A 255 3.79 -7.68 -25.76
C SER A 255 4.02 -8.43 -27.09
N LYS A 256 4.21 -9.76 -27.03
CA LYS A 256 4.45 -10.64 -28.19
C LYS A 256 3.14 -11.26 -28.71
N HIS A 257 2.02 -11.08 -28.00
CA HIS A 257 0.75 -11.71 -28.34
C HIS A 257 -0.04 -10.85 -29.34
N GLN A 258 -0.26 -11.38 -30.55
CA GLN A 258 -0.84 -10.62 -31.68
C GLN A 258 -2.27 -10.11 -31.48
N SER A 259 -2.97 -10.59 -30.44
CA SER A 259 -4.35 -10.20 -30.11
C SER A 259 -4.46 -9.46 -28.78
N VAL A 260 -3.36 -8.93 -28.25
CA VAL A 260 -3.33 -8.18 -26.99
C VAL A 260 -2.74 -6.80 -27.26
N ASP A 261 -3.61 -5.78 -27.23
CA ASP A 261 -3.23 -4.39 -27.37
C ASP A 261 -3.07 -3.72 -25.99
N HIS A 262 -3.79 -4.24 -24.99
CA HIS A 262 -3.86 -3.67 -23.64
C HIS A 262 -3.61 -4.74 -22.57
N LEU A 263 -2.86 -4.37 -21.53
CA LEU A 263 -2.62 -5.19 -20.34
C LEU A 263 -2.94 -4.40 -19.08
N TRP A 264 -3.82 -4.94 -18.24
CA TRP A 264 -4.16 -4.36 -16.95
C TRP A 264 -3.62 -5.26 -15.83
N CYS A 265 -2.59 -4.80 -15.13
CA CYS A 265 -2.02 -5.47 -13.97
C CYS A 265 -2.76 -5.02 -12.71
N VAL A 266 -3.53 -5.91 -12.09
CA VAL A 266 -4.30 -5.67 -10.87
C VAL A 266 -3.57 -6.29 -9.68
N ILE A 267 -3.03 -5.46 -8.81
CA ILE A 267 -2.25 -5.89 -7.65
C ILE A 267 -3.09 -5.67 -6.39
N TYR A 268 -3.49 -6.75 -5.73
CA TYR A 268 -4.15 -6.70 -4.43
C TYR A 268 -3.14 -6.82 -3.29
N ASP A 269 -2.99 -5.75 -2.52
CA ASP A 269 -2.05 -5.64 -1.39
C ASP A 269 -2.81 -5.29 -0.10
N PRO A 270 -3.58 -6.24 0.47
CA PRO A 270 -4.46 -5.97 1.61
C PRO A 270 -3.69 -5.46 2.83
N GLU A 271 -2.46 -5.92 3.05
CA GLU A 271 -1.65 -5.52 4.20
C GLU A 271 -0.69 -4.36 3.92
N LEU A 272 -0.74 -3.77 2.72
CA LEU A 272 0.04 -2.61 2.30
C LEU A 272 1.56 -2.84 2.39
N TYR A 273 2.04 -4.00 1.93
CA TYR A 273 3.45 -4.34 1.92
C TYR A 273 4.26 -3.61 0.82
N ILE A 274 3.62 -3.09 -0.23
CA ILE A 274 4.29 -2.29 -1.27
C ILE A 274 4.57 -0.89 -0.71
N THR A 275 5.85 -0.59 -0.46
CA THR A 275 6.30 0.68 0.14
C THR A 275 6.21 1.87 -0.83
N ASN A 276 6.52 1.67 -2.11
CA ASN A 276 6.47 2.70 -3.15
C ASN A 276 5.56 2.31 -4.35
N PRO A 277 4.22 2.23 -4.17
CA PRO A 277 3.29 1.87 -5.24
C PRO A 277 3.30 2.89 -6.39
N LYS A 278 3.51 4.18 -6.12
CA LYS A 278 3.65 5.22 -7.17
C LYS A 278 4.86 4.96 -8.07
N GLY A 279 6.01 4.63 -7.47
CA GLY A 279 7.19 4.23 -8.23
C GLY A 279 6.92 3.01 -9.09
N MET A 280 6.37 1.95 -8.50
CA MET A 280 6.02 0.73 -9.23
C MET A 280 5.06 1.00 -10.41
N VAL A 281 4.00 1.79 -10.19
CA VAL A 281 3.07 2.19 -11.25
C VAL A 281 3.81 2.96 -12.35
N ASN A 282 4.59 3.97 -12.01
CA ASN A 282 5.36 4.75 -12.99
C ASN A 282 6.38 3.91 -13.77
N ASP A 283 6.99 2.91 -13.12
CA ASP A 283 8.01 2.06 -13.72
C ASP A 283 7.42 1.04 -14.69
N LEU A 284 6.18 0.61 -14.48
CA LEU A 284 5.51 -0.47 -15.23
C LEU A 284 4.44 0.00 -16.22
N GLU A 285 3.71 1.08 -15.93
CA GLU A 285 2.67 1.62 -16.82
C GLU A 285 3.23 2.19 -18.13
N GLY A 286 2.35 2.32 -19.11
CA GLY A 286 2.61 2.95 -20.40
C GLY A 286 2.89 1.95 -21.53
N MET A 287 3.19 2.50 -22.70
CA MET A 287 3.43 1.72 -23.91
C MET A 287 4.73 0.92 -23.79
N ARG A 288 4.64 -0.40 -23.97
CA ARG A 288 5.77 -1.33 -24.01
C ARG A 288 5.91 -1.87 -25.42
N SER A 289 7.06 -1.67 -26.03
CA SER A 289 7.34 -2.10 -27.40
C SER A 289 8.49 -3.09 -27.41
N THR A 290 8.27 -4.24 -28.03
CA THR A 290 9.30 -5.21 -28.37
C THR A 290 9.44 -5.30 -29.90
N PRO A 291 10.48 -5.93 -30.44
CA PRO A 291 10.58 -6.17 -31.89
C PRO A 291 9.40 -6.97 -32.46
N GLU A 292 8.68 -7.70 -31.61
CA GLU A 292 7.66 -8.67 -31.95
C GLU A 292 6.22 -8.14 -31.77
N GLY A 293 6.06 -7.01 -31.09
CA GLY A 293 4.75 -6.39 -30.87
C GLY A 293 4.79 -5.27 -29.83
N ASN A 294 3.61 -4.78 -29.46
CA ASN A 294 3.48 -3.69 -28.51
C ASN A 294 2.24 -3.88 -27.64
N VAL A 295 2.27 -3.37 -26.41
CA VAL A 295 1.16 -3.46 -25.45
C VAL A 295 1.11 -2.20 -24.59
N ASP A 296 -0.08 -1.65 -24.39
CA ASP A 296 -0.32 -0.54 -23.47
C ASP A 296 -0.63 -1.07 -22.07
N VAL A 297 0.24 -0.77 -21.11
CA VAL A 297 0.18 -1.33 -19.75
C VAL A 297 -0.45 -0.34 -18.78
N LYS A 298 -1.39 -0.83 -18.00
CA LYS A 298 -2.02 -0.13 -16.87
C LYS A 298 -1.82 -0.92 -15.59
N VAL A 299 -1.48 -0.25 -14.50
CA VAL A 299 -1.20 -0.89 -13.20
C VAL A 299 -2.14 -0.29 -12.15
N ILE A 300 -2.98 -1.15 -11.57
CA ILE A 300 -3.92 -0.78 -10.54
C ILE A 300 -3.55 -1.54 -9.28
N ILE A 301 -3.02 -0.82 -8.28
CA ILE A 301 -2.78 -1.35 -6.94
C ILE A 301 -4.02 -1.07 -6.10
N VAL A 302 -4.54 -2.09 -5.43
CA VAL A 302 -5.69 -2.03 -4.53
C VAL A 302 -5.24 -2.51 -3.16
N GLY A 303 -5.35 -1.64 -2.15
CA GLY A 303 -4.98 -1.96 -0.76
C GLY A 303 -6.18 -2.15 0.16
N ALA A 304 -5.93 -2.29 1.47
CA ALA A 304 -6.99 -2.19 2.46
C ALA A 304 -7.45 -0.74 2.63
N ASN A 305 -8.48 -0.36 1.90
CA ASN A 305 -9.50 0.55 2.43
C ASN A 305 -10.87 -0.04 2.12
N ALA A 306 -11.65 -0.25 3.18
CA ALA A 306 -13.09 -0.44 3.13
C ALA A 306 -13.77 0.87 2.69
#